data_AF-A0A6A6U7P0-F1
#
_entry.id   AF-A0A6A6U7P0-F1
#
_cell.length_a   1.000
_cell.length_b   1.000
_cell.length_c   1.000
_cell.angle_alpha   90.00
_cell.angle_beta   90.00
_cell.angle_gamma   90.00
#
_symmetry.space_group_name_H-M   'P 1'
#
loop_
_entity.id
_entity.type
_entity.pdbx_description
1 polymer ?
#
loop_
_entity_poly.entity_id
_entity_poly.type
_entity_poly.pdbx_seq_one_letter_code
_entity_poly.pdbx_strand_id
1 'polypeptide(L)'
;MSSQNYATIQTRHSPLIYLFQKTVLAGSLIVTSVLVFVVFALRRQEWRGSSHFTQTVMDERTAVATTVQFTSHVLGLIQITAICTIIRLSYINSITSKSFSLPRLQFFLAASAQKMSWSLPWALSLLLVLFAAIAILPGILWSGALTPVFVDSNSSPTIHIPSFATNNFSTMWELSQLNPSSTTDPEGSWLTDKGLFAYDPSVLRGQLMNSASSSVDSGATYFHDKLDGTGYAYENRSYGAGSAVGIVPVPGLQTQSISYNETGFQSEVSCIHNSSTRWFLENITPSNSHFALWQAGGQNPDRIAQTGWIYFGYTFQDILGWAPSYNNITRSFYVTIISPATEAADEWGFRVYNNTQCHITFTPRNFNVFANVTGKVISVTPGDEVSWPSYGDTVMNKLREWLWDISYGDSCAGGCQLGRSLNLHVARLQNVTDDLTNSTLLRGVADYITAIVDDTLVSLAAARYISANHTTAVKADVAVASVVFGDMKFIYGIMAFQLLICAIYIFEAIRTRFWRDLPSLDFEDLGSLLIGALRGGMLVSEGSNEINDTVEETNPFSKNNVRLRLQDGTSQYPALVPEGDDIGKKHENESDEE
;
A
#
# COMPACT_ATOMS: atom_id res chain seq x y z
N MET A 1 -30.00 67.04 -53.36
CA MET A 1 -30.04 67.08 -51.89
C MET A 1 -30.59 65.75 -51.39
N SER A 2 -29.70 64.80 -51.07
CA SER A 2 -29.99 63.58 -50.31
C SER A 2 -28.64 62.97 -49.92
N SER A 3 -28.01 63.53 -48.89
CA SER A 3 -26.83 62.92 -48.28
C SER A 3 -27.31 61.89 -47.27
N GLN A 4 -27.34 60.62 -47.67
CA GLN A 4 -27.47 59.52 -46.72
C GLN A 4 -26.15 59.42 -45.94
N ASN A 5 -26.18 59.93 -44.71
CA ASN A 5 -25.13 59.70 -43.72
C ASN A 5 -25.17 58.22 -43.33
N TYR A 6 -24.32 57.41 -43.95
CA TYR A 6 -24.00 56.09 -43.43
C TYR A 6 -23.18 56.28 -42.15
N ALA A 7 -23.76 55.91 -41.02
CA ALA A 7 -23.06 55.84 -39.75
C ALA A 7 -21.96 54.78 -39.87
N THR A 8 -20.70 55.23 -40.01
CA THR A 8 -19.52 54.39 -39.94
C THR A 8 -19.37 53.90 -38.49
N ILE A 9 -19.93 52.74 -38.19
CA ILE A 9 -19.66 52.03 -36.94
C ILE A 9 -18.22 51.53 -37.03
N GLN A 10 -17.29 52.36 -36.57
CA GLN A 10 -15.87 52.03 -36.49
C GLN A 10 -15.66 51.17 -35.23
N THR A 11 -15.94 49.87 -35.32
CA THR A 11 -15.47 48.90 -34.31
C THR A 11 -13.95 48.81 -34.42
N ARG A 12 -13.25 49.68 -33.69
CA ARG A 12 -11.79 49.71 -33.57
C ARG A 12 -11.37 48.46 -32.80
N HIS A 13 -11.28 47.31 -33.47
CA HIS A 13 -10.72 46.09 -32.88
C HIS A 13 -9.27 46.37 -32.49
N SER A 14 -9.03 46.35 -31.19
CA SER A 14 -7.82 46.91 -30.62
C SER A 14 -6.64 45.93 -30.82
N PRO A 15 -5.44 46.41 -31.19
CA PRO A 15 -4.20 45.60 -31.19
C PRO A 15 -3.90 44.97 -29.82
N LEU A 16 -4.58 45.45 -28.78
CA LEU A 16 -4.59 44.94 -27.41
C LEU A 16 -5.12 43.50 -27.29
N ILE A 17 -6.12 43.10 -28.08
CA ILE A 17 -6.69 41.73 -28.02
C ILE A 17 -5.66 40.71 -28.53
N TYR A 18 -5.00 41.01 -29.65
CA TYR A 18 -3.95 40.14 -30.20
C TYR A 18 -2.72 40.09 -29.30
N LEU A 19 -2.36 41.22 -28.68
CA LEU A 19 -1.28 41.25 -27.68
C LEU A 19 -1.62 40.37 -26.48
N PHE A 20 -2.87 40.45 -25.99
CA PHE A 20 -3.38 39.64 -24.89
C PHE A 20 -3.41 38.15 -25.23
N GLN A 21 -3.85 37.77 -26.44
CA GLN A 21 -3.82 36.37 -26.88
C GLN A 21 -2.38 35.82 -26.94
N LYS A 22 -1.41 36.61 -27.43
CA LYS A 22 0.01 36.21 -27.46
C LYS A 22 0.60 36.05 -26.06
N THR A 23 0.28 36.95 -25.13
CA THR A 23 0.78 36.86 -23.75
C THR A 23 0.13 35.72 -22.97
N VAL A 24 -1.18 35.48 -23.15
CA VAL A 24 -1.89 34.34 -22.56
C VAL A 24 -1.33 33.01 -23.09
N LEU A 25 -1.05 32.92 -24.39
CA LEU A 25 -0.43 31.75 -25.00
C LEU A 25 0.95 31.47 -24.39
N ALA A 26 1.84 32.46 -24.36
CA ALA A 26 3.17 32.30 -23.76
C ALA A 26 3.09 31.94 -22.26
N GLY A 27 2.21 32.61 -21.51
CA GLY A 27 2.00 32.34 -20.09
C GLY A 27 1.50 30.91 -19.83
N SER A 28 0.54 30.43 -20.64
CA SER A 28 -0.02 29.08 -20.53
C SER A 28 1.05 27.98 -20.71
N LEU A 29 1.94 28.15 -21.69
CA LEU A 29 3.03 27.22 -21.98
C LEU A 29 4.10 27.26 -20.88
N ILE A 30 4.40 28.43 -20.33
CA ILE A 30 5.36 28.56 -19.22
C ILE A 30 4.83 27.84 -17.98
N VAL A 31 3.58 28.10 -17.57
CA VAL A 31 2.98 27.48 -16.37
C VAL A 31 2.97 25.96 -16.49
N THR A 32 2.49 25.43 -17.62
CA THR A 32 2.42 23.97 -17.85
C THR A 32 3.81 23.34 -17.93
N SER A 33 4.79 24.01 -18.56
CA SER A 33 6.18 23.52 -18.60
C SER A 33 6.80 23.47 -17.21
N VAL A 34 6.66 24.52 -16.40
CA VAL A 34 7.19 24.57 -15.04
C VAL A 34 6.63 23.42 -14.20
N LEU A 35 5.32 23.20 -14.27
CA LEU A 35 4.68 22.11 -13.53
C LEU A 35 5.19 20.72 -13.96
N VAL A 36 5.33 20.47 -15.27
CA VAL A 36 5.89 19.20 -15.76
C VAL A 36 7.31 18.99 -15.24
N PHE A 37 8.17 20.01 -15.29
CA PHE A 37 9.53 19.92 -14.79
C PHE A 37 9.59 19.73 -13.27
N VAL A 38 8.69 20.36 -12.52
CA VAL A 38 8.58 20.17 -11.06
C VAL A 38 8.20 18.71 -10.75
N VAL A 39 7.16 18.16 -11.38
CA VAL A 39 6.75 16.77 -11.16
C VAL A 39 7.87 15.80 -11.55
N PHE A 40 8.55 16.05 -12.66
CA PHE A 40 9.71 15.27 -13.08
C PHE A 40 10.89 15.35 -12.09
N ALA A 41 11.21 16.55 -11.61
CA ALA A 41 12.28 16.77 -10.64
C ALA A 41 11.98 16.10 -9.30
N LEU A 42 10.75 16.23 -8.78
CA LEU A 42 10.29 15.56 -7.57
C LEU A 42 10.43 14.04 -7.70
N ARG A 43 10.01 13.49 -8.83
CA ARG A 43 10.11 12.04 -9.07
C ARG A 43 11.56 11.57 -9.20
N ARG A 44 12.43 12.35 -9.85
CA ARG A 44 13.85 12.04 -10.00
C ARG A 44 14.63 12.11 -8.68
N GLN A 45 14.23 12.99 -7.78
CA GLN A 45 14.80 13.10 -6.43
C GLN A 45 14.24 12.08 -5.44
N GLU A 46 13.43 11.12 -5.92
CA GLU A 46 12.73 10.15 -5.07
C GLU A 46 11.98 10.82 -3.92
N TRP A 47 11.39 12.00 -4.19
CA TRP A 47 10.63 12.70 -3.18
C TRP A 47 9.48 11.83 -2.69
N ARG A 48 9.41 11.67 -1.36
CA ARG A 48 8.35 10.95 -0.67
C ARG A 48 7.51 11.94 0.13
N GLY A 49 6.20 11.76 0.08
CA GLY A 49 5.26 12.53 0.88
C GLY A 49 5.57 12.38 2.37
N SER A 50 5.29 13.45 3.14
CA SER A 50 5.34 13.37 4.59
C SER A 50 4.32 12.36 5.11
N SER A 51 4.51 11.88 6.33
CA SER A 51 3.56 10.95 6.99
C SER A 51 2.14 11.52 7.05
N HIS A 52 2.01 12.81 7.35
CA HIS A 52 0.71 13.49 7.35
C HIS A 52 0.08 13.55 5.96
N PHE A 53 0.87 13.85 4.91
CA PHE A 53 0.35 13.88 3.54
C PHE A 53 -0.16 12.49 3.12
N THR A 54 0.61 11.43 3.43
CA THR A 54 0.19 10.05 3.18
C THR A 54 -1.11 9.71 3.91
N GLN A 55 -1.25 10.11 5.17
CA GLN A 55 -2.48 9.91 5.93
C GLN A 55 -3.67 10.64 5.28
N THR A 56 -3.52 11.91 4.90
CA THR A 56 -4.58 12.65 4.21
C THR A 56 -5.01 11.96 2.92
N VAL A 57 -4.06 11.44 2.13
CA VAL A 57 -4.37 10.69 0.90
C VAL A 57 -5.10 9.38 1.20
N MET A 58 -4.79 8.72 2.32
CA MET A 58 -5.45 7.48 2.73
C MET A 58 -6.86 7.70 3.29
N ASP A 59 -7.05 8.73 4.11
CA ASP A 59 -8.32 9.02 4.79
C ASP A 59 -9.33 9.65 3.81
N GLU A 60 -8.86 10.49 2.87
CA GLU A 60 -9.70 11.24 1.94
C GLU A 60 -9.48 10.86 0.46
N ARG A 61 -9.34 9.55 0.17
CA ARG A 61 -9.05 9.03 -1.18
C ARG A 61 -9.93 9.65 -2.28
N THR A 62 -11.23 9.78 -2.02
CA THR A 62 -12.19 10.32 -2.99
C THR A 62 -11.99 11.81 -3.26
N ALA A 63 -11.69 12.60 -2.22
CA ALA A 63 -11.45 14.05 -2.35
C ALA A 63 -10.15 14.31 -3.12
N VAL A 64 -9.10 13.55 -2.82
CA VAL A 64 -7.82 13.64 -3.53
C VAL A 64 -7.97 13.23 -4.99
N ALA A 65 -8.66 12.13 -5.29
CA ALA A 65 -8.91 11.70 -6.67
C ALA A 65 -9.69 12.77 -7.47
N THR A 66 -10.72 13.36 -6.86
CA THR A 66 -11.52 14.43 -7.48
C THR A 66 -10.68 15.67 -7.76
N THR A 67 -9.83 16.07 -6.81
CA THR A 67 -8.92 17.20 -6.96
C THR A 67 -7.92 16.97 -8.08
N VAL A 68 -7.28 15.80 -8.10
CA VAL A 68 -6.35 15.40 -9.17
C VAL A 68 -7.04 15.46 -10.53
N GLN A 69 -8.25 14.92 -10.66
CA GLN A 69 -8.97 14.91 -11.93
C GLN A 69 -9.36 16.32 -12.39
N PHE A 70 -9.88 17.15 -11.49
CA PHE A 70 -10.22 18.53 -11.80
C PHE A 70 -8.99 19.33 -12.24
N THR A 71 -7.90 19.29 -11.47
CA THR A 71 -6.64 19.98 -11.81
C THR A 71 -6.08 19.49 -13.15
N SER A 72 -6.14 18.17 -13.40
CA SER A 72 -5.63 17.58 -14.64
C SER A 72 -6.41 18.01 -15.87
N HIS A 73 -7.74 18.10 -15.79
CA HIS A 73 -8.57 18.60 -16.88
C HIS A 73 -8.34 20.09 -17.13
N VAL A 74 -8.16 20.90 -16.08
CA VAL A 74 -7.82 22.33 -16.23
C VAL A 74 -6.47 22.49 -16.94
N LEU A 75 -5.43 21.76 -16.51
CA LEU A 75 -4.12 21.81 -17.14
C LEU A 75 -4.14 21.30 -18.59
N GLY A 76 -4.87 20.21 -18.85
CA GLY A 76 -5.08 19.71 -20.20
C GLY A 76 -5.79 20.72 -21.09
N LEU A 77 -6.85 21.37 -20.60
CA LEU A 77 -7.58 22.42 -21.32
C LEU A 77 -6.67 23.61 -21.66
N ILE A 78 -5.78 24.01 -20.76
CA ILE A 78 -4.79 25.06 -21.00
C ILE A 78 -3.85 24.69 -22.16
N GLN A 79 -3.39 23.45 -22.24
CA GLN A 79 -2.53 22.98 -23.35
C GLN A 79 -3.29 22.92 -24.68
N ILE A 80 -4.54 22.46 -24.68
CA ILE A 80 -5.35 22.40 -25.90
C ILE A 80 -5.73 23.80 -26.38
N THR A 81 -6.08 24.72 -25.48
CA THR A 81 -6.34 26.12 -25.89
C THR A 81 -5.10 26.78 -26.48
N ALA A 82 -3.90 26.46 -25.98
CA ALA A 82 -2.65 26.89 -26.60
C ALA A 82 -2.48 26.35 -28.03
N ILE A 83 -2.71 25.05 -28.26
CA ILE A 83 -2.68 24.46 -29.61
C ILE A 83 -3.73 25.11 -30.52
N CYS A 84 -4.96 25.27 -30.06
CA CYS A 84 -6.05 25.88 -30.84
C CYS A 84 -5.70 27.32 -31.24
N THR A 85 -5.09 28.08 -30.33
CA THR A 85 -4.62 29.44 -30.60
C THR A 85 -3.50 29.45 -31.64
N ILE A 86 -2.54 28.51 -31.56
CA ILE A 86 -1.46 28.38 -32.56
C ILE A 86 -2.06 28.06 -33.93
N ILE A 87 -2.99 27.10 -34.01
CA ILE A 87 -3.66 26.73 -35.27
C ILE A 87 -4.39 27.95 -35.85
N ARG A 88 -5.15 28.68 -35.02
CA ARG A 88 -5.86 29.89 -35.42
C ARG A 88 -4.92 30.94 -36.01
N LEU A 89 -3.88 31.31 -35.26
CA LEU A 89 -2.93 32.35 -35.68
C LEU A 89 -2.13 31.92 -36.92
N SER A 90 -1.73 30.65 -37.00
CA SER A 90 -1.04 30.06 -38.16
C SER A 90 -1.90 30.08 -39.41
N TYR A 91 -3.19 29.77 -39.28
CA TYR A 91 -4.14 29.72 -40.38
C TYR A 91 -4.50 31.11 -40.91
N ILE A 92 -4.77 32.09 -40.04
CA ILE A 92 -5.03 33.48 -40.43
C ILE A 92 -3.87 34.03 -41.27
N ASN A 93 -2.63 33.80 -40.84
CA ASN A 93 -1.44 34.21 -41.58
C ASN A 93 -1.26 33.45 -42.92
N SER A 94 -1.80 32.23 -43.05
CA SER A 94 -1.76 31.51 -44.31
C SER A 94 -2.80 32.03 -45.32
N ILE A 95 -3.96 32.48 -44.84
CA ILE A 95 -5.06 32.97 -45.69
C ILE A 95 -4.72 34.34 -46.31
N THR A 96 -3.90 35.16 -45.65
CA THR A 96 -3.44 36.43 -46.25
C THR A 96 -2.56 36.22 -47.49
N SER A 97 -1.86 35.09 -47.57
CA SER A 97 -0.91 34.83 -48.66
C SER A 97 -1.43 33.88 -49.73
N LYS A 98 -2.52 33.14 -49.48
CA LYS A 98 -3.03 32.08 -50.37
C LYS A 98 -4.55 32.08 -50.43
N SER A 99 -5.10 31.72 -51.59
CA SER A 99 -6.53 31.42 -51.70
C SER A 99 -6.91 30.16 -50.95
N PHE A 100 -8.14 30.10 -50.47
CA PHE A 100 -8.63 29.00 -49.64
C PHE A 100 -10.06 28.58 -50.02
N SER A 101 -10.35 27.30 -49.82
CA SER A 101 -11.69 26.74 -50.04
C SER A 101 -12.56 26.86 -48.78
N LEU A 102 -13.86 27.09 -48.94
CA LEU A 102 -14.80 27.22 -47.83
C LEU A 102 -14.81 26.02 -46.84
N PRO A 103 -14.75 24.75 -47.27
CA PRO A 103 -14.69 23.61 -46.34
C PRO A 103 -13.44 23.58 -45.46
N ARG A 104 -12.30 24.08 -45.98
CA ARG A 104 -11.06 24.20 -45.19
C ARG A 104 -11.18 25.29 -44.14
N LEU A 105 -11.76 26.44 -44.49
CA LEU A 105 -12.04 27.51 -43.54
C LEU A 105 -12.95 27.01 -42.41
N GLN A 106 -14.05 26.34 -42.75
CA GLN A 106 -14.96 25.74 -41.77
C GLN A 106 -14.26 24.72 -40.87
N PHE A 107 -13.38 23.88 -41.43
CA PHE A 107 -12.60 22.92 -40.66
C PHE A 107 -11.68 23.60 -39.64
N PHE A 108 -10.89 24.59 -40.07
CA PHE A 108 -9.96 25.28 -39.17
C PHE A 108 -10.68 26.10 -38.09
N LEU A 109 -11.81 26.73 -38.43
CA LEU A 109 -12.66 27.41 -37.45
C LEU A 109 -13.29 26.44 -36.45
N ALA A 110 -13.75 25.28 -36.91
CA ALA A 110 -14.27 24.23 -36.04
C ALA A 110 -13.18 23.70 -35.10
N ALA A 111 -11.97 23.49 -35.61
CA ALA A 111 -10.82 23.03 -34.83
C ALA A 111 -10.33 24.08 -33.81
N SER A 112 -10.23 25.36 -34.18
CA SER A 112 -9.81 26.44 -33.27
C SER A 112 -10.84 26.70 -32.17
N ALA A 113 -12.13 26.59 -32.49
CA ALA A 113 -13.21 26.79 -31.54
C ALA A 113 -13.56 25.51 -30.74
N GLN A 114 -12.90 24.37 -30.98
CA GLN A 114 -13.23 23.07 -30.40
C GLN A 114 -14.70 22.65 -30.60
N LYS A 115 -15.28 23.00 -31.75
CA LYS A 115 -16.68 22.69 -32.09
C LYS A 115 -16.74 21.56 -33.10
N MET A 116 -17.67 20.61 -32.89
CA MET A 116 -17.92 19.58 -33.88
C MET A 116 -18.82 20.12 -35.01
N SER A 117 -18.36 20.00 -36.26
CA SER A 117 -19.15 20.35 -37.44
C SER A 117 -19.37 19.12 -38.32
N TRP A 118 -20.61 18.64 -38.37
CA TRP A 118 -21.02 17.50 -39.20
C TRP A 118 -21.34 17.89 -40.65
N SER A 119 -21.30 19.18 -40.98
CA SER A 119 -21.53 19.67 -42.35
C SER A 119 -20.30 19.59 -43.25
N LEU A 120 -19.15 19.17 -42.70
CA LEU A 120 -17.89 19.04 -43.42
C LEU A 120 -17.86 17.75 -44.26
N PRO A 121 -17.06 17.71 -45.33
CA PRO A 121 -16.75 16.47 -46.02
C PRO A 121 -16.22 15.41 -45.04
N TRP A 122 -16.63 14.15 -45.22
CA TRP A 122 -16.37 13.05 -44.27
C TRP A 122 -14.89 12.94 -43.83
N ALA A 123 -13.94 13.16 -44.75
CA ALA A 123 -12.52 13.11 -44.45
C ALA A 123 -12.07 14.21 -43.46
N LEU A 124 -12.63 15.42 -43.59
CA LEU A 124 -12.36 16.54 -42.68
C LEU A 124 -13.09 16.35 -41.35
N SER A 125 -14.31 15.80 -41.36
CA SER A 125 -15.00 15.42 -40.12
C SER A 125 -14.24 14.35 -39.35
N LEU A 126 -13.70 13.33 -40.02
CA LEU A 126 -12.88 12.29 -39.38
C LEU A 126 -11.61 12.88 -38.76
N LEU A 127 -10.96 13.82 -39.44
CA LEU A 127 -9.78 14.51 -38.91
C LEU A 127 -10.14 15.39 -37.69
N LEU A 128 -11.32 16.01 -37.68
CA LEU A 128 -11.82 16.79 -36.55
C LEU A 128 -12.15 15.89 -35.34
N VAL A 129 -12.74 14.72 -35.57
CA VAL A 129 -12.96 13.69 -34.52
C VAL A 129 -11.62 13.23 -33.95
N LEU A 130 -10.62 12.97 -34.79
CA LEU A 130 -9.28 12.58 -34.36
C LEU A 130 -8.62 13.70 -33.53
N PHE A 131 -8.75 14.95 -33.96
CA PHE A 131 -8.26 16.10 -33.20
C PHE A 131 -8.94 16.21 -31.83
N ALA A 132 -10.27 16.06 -31.76
CA ALA A 132 -11.01 16.06 -30.51
C ALA A 132 -10.60 14.90 -29.59
N ALA A 133 -10.33 13.71 -30.13
CA ALA A 133 -9.83 12.58 -29.35
C ALA A 133 -8.42 12.85 -28.79
N ILE A 134 -7.52 13.40 -29.61
CA ILE A 134 -6.17 13.82 -29.18
C ILE A 134 -6.26 14.92 -28.11
N ALA A 135 -7.26 15.80 -28.19
CA ALA A 135 -7.45 16.86 -27.20
C ALA A 135 -7.78 16.37 -25.79
N ILE A 136 -8.23 15.12 -25.63
CA ILE A 136 -8.50 14.52 -24.31
C ILE A 136 -7.21 13.99 -23.67
N LEU A 137 -6.23 13.57 -24.48
CA LEU A 137 -4.98 12.93 -24.02
C LEU A 137 -4.26 13.72 -22.92
N PRO A 138 -4.12 15.05 -22.98
CA PRO A 138 -3.33 15.75 -21.98
C PRO A 138 -3.98 15.72 -20.60
N GLY A 139 -5.32 15.73 -20.53
CA GLY A 139 -6.03 15.54 -19.26
C GLY A 139 -5.77 14.16 -18.65
N ILE A 140 -5.74 13.11 -19.48
CA ILE A 140 -5.42 11.75 -19.04
C ILE A 140 -3.97 11.66 -18.55
N LEU A 141 -3.03 12.23 -19.31
CA LEU A 141 -1.60 12.22 -18.97
C LEU A 141 -1.33 12.99 -17.67
N TRP A 142 -1.95 14.16 -17.48
CA TRP A 142 -1.87 14.90 -16.22
C TRP A 142 -2.46 14.12 -15.04
N SER A 143 -3.60 13.46 -15.25
CA SER A 143 -4.23 12.65 -14.20
C SER A 143 -3.29 11.53 -13.76
N GLY A 144 -2.71 10.79 -14.70
CA GLY A 144 -1.74 9.74 -14.37
C GLY A 144 -0.44 10.26 -13.75
N ALA A 145 0.01 11.47 -14.12
CA ALA A 145 1.23 12.08 -13.56
C ALA A 145 1.03 12.66 -12.16
N LEU A 146 -0.17 13.14 -11.83
CA LEU A 146 -0.49 13.76 -10.53
C LEU A 146 -1.11 12.77 -9.53
N THR A 147 -1.61 11.62 -9.99
CA THR A 147 -2.22 10.63 -9.10
C THR A 147 -1.21 10.14 -8.07
N PRO A 148 -1.50 10.24 -6.76
CA PRO A 148 -0.64 9.70 -5.73
C PRO A 148 -0.60 8.17 -5.81
N VAL A 149 0.60 7.60 -5.77
CA VAL A 149 0.86 6.17 -5.77
C VAL A 149 1.52 5.80 -4.45
N PHE A 150 1.03 4.74 -3.80
CA PHE A 150 1.62 4.22 -2.57
C PHE A 150 2.88 3.41 -2.88
N VAL A 151 3.96 3.72 -2.19
CA VAL A 151 5.26 3.04 -2.27
C VAL A 151 5.76 2.79 -0.86
N ASP A 152 6.37 1.63 -0.65
CA ASP A 152 6.94 1.29 0.65
C ASP A 152 8.20 2.08 0.91
N SER A 153 8.23 2.76 2.06
CA SER A 153 9.39 3.46 2.55
C SER A 153 9.96 2.72 3.73
N ASN A 154 11.15 2.15 3.54
CA ASN A 154 11.89 1.55 4.63
C ASN A 154 12.53 2.65 5.48
N SER A 155 12.29 2.58 6.78
CA SER A 155 12.96 3.38 7.80
C SER A 155 13.57 2.44 8.82
N SER A 156 14.70 2.80 9.41
CA SER A 156 15.37 1.95 10.41
C SER A 156 15.36 2.60 11.81
N PRO A 157 14.18 2.81 12.43
CA PRO A 157 14.11 3.40 13.77
C PRO A 157 14.62 2.45 14.85
N THR A 158 14.98 3.01 16.00
CA THR A 158 15.23 2.24 17.21
C THR A 158 13.91 2.00 17.93
N ILE A 159 13.58 0.75 18.21
CA ILE A 159 12.41 0.34 19.02
C ILE A 159 12.88 -0.29 20.34
N HIS A 160 11.99 -0.32 21.33
CA HIS A 160 12.25 -0.90 22.64
C HIS A 160 11.48 -2.21 22.81
N ILE A 161 12.15 -3.34 22.57
CA ILE A 161 11.53 -4.66 22.65
C ILE A 161 11.62 -5.24 24.08
N PRO A 162 10.69 -6.11 24.49
CA PRO A 162 10.77 -6.81 25.77
C PRO A 162 12.06 -7.62 25.90
N SER A 163 12.64 -7.69 27.10
CA SER A 163 13.89 -8.43 27.31
C SER A 163 14.02 -9.04 28.69
N PHE A 164 14.70 -10.19 28.74
CA PHE A 164 15.17 -10.82 29.98
C PHE A 164 16.51 -10.23 30.46
N ALA A 165 17.17 -9.39 29.66
CA ALA A 165 18.44 -8.79 30.05
C ALA A 165 18.29 -7.90 31.28
N THR A 166 18.92 -8.30 32.38
CA THR A 166 18.96 -7.53 33.63
C THR A 166 20.26 -7.81 34.38
N ASN A 167 20.72 -6.83 35.16
CA ASN A 167 21.83 -6.97 36.08
C ASN A 167 21.37 -7.41 37.49
N ASN A 168 20.07 -7.35 37.76
CA ASN A 168 19.49 -7.70 39.06
C ASN A 168 18.58 -8.92 38.91
N PHE A 169 19.15 -10.11 39.14
CA PHE A 169 18.43 -11.37 38.94
C PHE A 169 17.40 -11.66 40.04
N SER A 170 17.62 -11.20 41.27
CA SER A 170 16.71 -11.49 42.39
C SER A 170 15.37 -10.79 42.24
N THR A 171 15.35 -9.58 41.68
CA THR A 171 14.12 -8.82 41.46
C THR A 171 13.47 -9.11 40.10
N MET A 172 14.00 -10.07 39.34
CA MET A 172 13.55 -10.36 37.98
C MET A 172 12.06 -10.72 37.93
N TRP A 173 11.53 -11.32 39.00
CA TRP A 173 10.15 -11.78 39.10
C TRP A 173 9.38 -11.16 40.27
N GLU A 174 9.90 -10.10 40.89
CA GLU A 174 9.26 -9.48 42.05
C GLU A 174 8.14 -8.51 41.65
N LEU A 175 6.98 -8.66 42.29
CA LEU A 175 5.80 -7.79 42.15
C LEU A 175 5.94 -6.44 42.87
N SER A 176 7.02 -6.24 43.63
CA SER A 176 7.21 -5.11 44.54
C SER A 176 7.56 -3.77 43.86
N GLN A 177 7.86 -3.78 42.54
CA GLN A 177 8.23 -2.59 41.76
C GLN A 177 7.07 -1.96 40.97
N LEU A 178 5.82 -2.35 41.23
CA LEU A 178 4.66 -1.96 40.43
C LEU A 178 4.11 -0.57 40.79
N ASN A 179 3.80 0.22 39.74
CA ASN A 179 2.95 1.40 39.87
C ASN A 179 1.50 0.96 40.21
N PRO A 180 0.88 1.51 41.28
CA PRO A 180 -0.42 1.07 41.81
C PRO A 180 -1.65 1.45 40.94
N SER A 181 -1.45 1.89 39.69
CA SER A 181 -2.53 2.41 38.84
C SER A 181 -3.17 1.40 37.91
N SER A 182 -2.72 0.14 37.90
CA SER A 182 -3.41 -0.97 37.24
C SER A 182 -4.05 -1.85 38.31
N THR A 183 -5.28 -2.29 38.08
CA THR A 183 -6.02 -3.22 38.96
C THR A 183 -5.28 -4.54 39.04
N THR A 184 -4.26 -4.61 39.89
CA THR A 184 -3.42 -5.78 40.14
C THR A 184 -4.21 -6.78 40.97
N ASP A 185 -4.46 -7.96 40.40
CA ASP A 185 -4.85 -9.13 41.19
C ASP A 185 -3.67 -9.56 42.08
N PRO A 186 -3.91 -10.23 43.23
CA PRO A 186 -2.87 -10.67 44.16
C PRO A 186 -1.80 -11.59 43.54
N GLU A 187 -2.09 -12.19 42.38
CA GLU A 187 -1.24 -13.18 41.69
C GLU A 187 -0.29 -12.57 40.65
N GLY A 188 -0.30 -11.24 40.47
CA GLY A 188 0.62 -10.60 39.52
C GLY A 188 0.18 -10.76 38.06
N SER A 189 -1.11 -10.54 37.82
CA SER A 189 -1.73 -10.47 36.50
C SER A 189 -2.18 -9.05 36.16
N TRP A 190 -2.17 -8.73 34.86
CA TRP A 190 -2.57 -7.44 34.29
C TRP A 190 -3.50 -7.66 33.11
N LEU A 191 -4.73 -7.19 33.23
CA LEU A 191 -5.66 -7.09 32.11
C LEU A 191 -5.54 -5.71 31.49
N THR A 192 -5.17 -5.66 30.22
CA THR A 192 -5.01 -4.42 29.43
C THR A 192 -5.90 -4.46 28.19
N ASP A 193 -5.95 -3.36 27.43
CA ASP A 193 -6.55 -3.34 26.09
C ASP A 193 -5.83 -4.28 25.10
N LYS A 194 -4.59 -4.69 25.42
CA LYS A 194 -3.78 -5.66 24.67
C LYS A 194 -3.94 -7.09 25.15
N GLY A 195 -4.79 -7.38 26.13
CA GLY A 195 -5.02 -8.74 26.66
C GLY A 195 -4.55 -8.95 28.09
N LEU A 196 -4.52 -10.22 28.51
CA LEU A 196 -4.12 -10.66 29.84
C LEU A 196 -2.64 -11.05 29.86
N PHE A 197 -1.89 -10.48 30.78
CA PHE A 197 -0.46 -10.75 30.99
C PHE A 197 -0.23 -11.17 32.43
N ALA A 198 0.67 -12.10 32.70
CA ALA A 198 0.96 -12.54 34.07
C ALA A 198 2.43 -12.96 34.20
N TYR A 199 3.03 -12.66 35.36
CA TYR A 199 4.36 -13.21 35.67
C TYR A 199 4.31 -14.71 35.99
N ASP A 200 3.12 -15.20 36.32
CA ASP A 200 2.78 -16.62 36.36
C ASP A 200 1.93 -17.01 35.13
N PRO A 201 2.55 -17.58 34.07
CA PRO A 201 1.85 -18.05 32.90
C PRO A 201 0.89 -19.22 33.17
N SER A 202 0.92 -19.86 34.35
CA SER A 202 -0.03 -20.92 34.72
C SER A 202 -1.48 -20.39 34.84
N VAL A 203 -1.65 -19.08 35.05
CA VAL A 203 -2.94 -18.39 34.95
C VAL A 203 -3.48 -18.43 33.51
N LEU A 204 -2.59 -18.46 32.52
CA LEU A 204 -2.90 -18.58 31.08
C LEU A 204 -2.93 -20.03 30.59
N ARG A 205 -2.90 -21.03 31.49
CA ARG A 205 -2.79 -22.45 31.14
C ARG A 205 -3.78 -22.92 30.07
N GLY A 206 -5.03 -22.45 30.12
CA GLY A 206 -6.04 -22.79 29.12
C GLY A 206 -5.67 -22.30 27.71
N GLN A 207 -5.12 -21.08 27.60
CA GLN A 207 -4.65 -20.53 26.33
C GLN A 207 -3.38 -21.24 25.84
N LEU A 208 -2.43 -21.51 26.74
CA LEU A 208 -1.21 -22.26 26.44
C LEU A 208 -1.52 -23.65 25.90
N MET A 209 -2.40 -24.40 26.57
CA MET A 209 -2.82 -25.74 26.14
C MET A 209 -3.58 -25.70 24.81
N ASN A 210 -4.43 -24.70 24.60
CA ASN A 210 -5.16 -24.55 23.35
C ASN A 210 -4.22 -24.25 22.17
N SER A 211 -3.29 -23.29 22.36
CA SER A 211 -2.25 -22.96 21.37
C SER A 211 -1.40 -24.18 21.03
N ALA A 212 -0.85 -24.86 22.03
CA ALA A 212 -0.05 -26.07 21.87
C ALA A 212 -0.83 -27.22 21.21
N SER A 213 -2.13 -27.36 21.48
CA SER A 213 -2.94 -28.38 20.81
C SER A 213 -3.11 -28.13 19.30
N SER A 214 -2.99 -26.87 18.85
CA SER A 214 -3.20 -26.43 17.47
C SER A 214 -1.92 -26.33 16.64
N SER A 215 -0.75 -26.32 17.27
CA SER A 215 0.57 -26.09 16.66
C SER A 215 1.18 -27.33 15.99
N VAL A 216 0.46 -27.97 15.05
CA VAL A 216 0.91 -29.21 14.41
C VAL A 216 1.89 -28.92 13.26
N ASP A 217 3.15 -29.31 13.43
CA ASP A 217 4.14 -29.27 12.35
C ASP A 217 3.97 -30.47 11.42
N SER A 218 3.34 -30.20 10.28
CA SER A 218 3.09 -31.16 9.20
C SER A 218 4.09 -31.06 8.04
N GLY A 219 5.11 -30.22 8.15
CA GLY A 219 5.99 -29.82 7.04
C GLY A 219 5.37 -28.78 6.09
N ALA A 220 4.12 -28.38 6.32
CA ALA A 220 3.46 -27.24 5.68
C ALA A 220 3.38 -26.05 6.65
N THR A 221 3.23 -24.84 6.11
CA THR A 221 3.06 -23.63 6.91
C THR A 221 1.81 -23.75 7.78
N TYR A 222 1.97 -23.63 9.11
CA TYR A 222 0.86 -23.60 10.06
C TYR A 222 0.83 -22.29 10.84
N PHE A 223 -0.30 -21.97 11.46
CA PHE A 223 -0.48 -20.76 12.26
C PHE A 223 -0.99 -21.12 13.65
N HIS A 224 -0.46 -20.43 14.66
CA HIS A 224 -1.00 -20.47 16.02
C HIS A 224 -1.10 -19.06 16.58
N ASP A 225 -2.14 -18.82 17.35
CA ASP A 225 -2.44 -17.48 17.85
C ASP A 225 -1.43 -17.05 18.91
N LYS A 226 -0.99 -15.78 18.83
CA LYS A 226 -0.27 -15.16 19.92
C LYS A 226 -1.20 -15.05 21.13
N LEU A 227 -0.71 -15.37 22.32
CA LEU A 227 -1.54 -15.45 23.54
C LEU A 227 -2.12 -14.12 24.04
N ASP A 228 -1.84 -13.01 23.38
CA ASP A 228 -2.35 -11.70 23.77
C ASP A 228 -3.59 -11.29 22.95
N GLY A 229 -4.19 -10.16 23.32
CA GLY A 229 -5.36 -9.60 22.66
C GLY A 229 -5.06 -8.82 21.38
N THR A 230 -3.86 -8.88 20.81
CA THR A 230 -3.49 -8.10 19.62
C THR A 230 -4.06 -8.71 18.32
N GLY A 231 -4.36 -10.03 18.37
CA GLY A 231 -4.88 -10.81 17.24
C GLY A 231 -3.83 -11.12 16.19
N TYR A 232 -2.54 -11.11 16.57
CA TYR A 232 -1.46 -11.63 15.72
C TYR A 232 -1.35 -13.15 15.86
N ALA A 233 -0.92 -13.80 14.80
CA ALA A 233 -0.58 -15.22 14.80
C ALA A 233 0.87 -15.43 14.37
N TYR A 234 1.51 -16.45 14.94
CA TYR A 234 2.82 -16.90 14.52
C TYR A 234 2.67 -17.82 13.32
N GLU A 235 3.44 -17.54 12.27
CA GLU A 235 3.70 -18.45 11.17
C GLU A 235 4.74 -19.47 11.65
N ASN A 236 4.38 -20.74 11.60
CA ASN A 236 5.15 -21.87 12.10
C ASN A 236 5.41 -21.75 13.61
N ARG A 237 6.66 -21.56 14.01
CA ARG A 237 7.11 -21.68 15.40
C ARG A 237 7.58 -20.32 15.93
N SER A 238 7.19 -19.99 17.15
CA SER A 238 7.55 -18.69 17.79
C SER A 238 8.96 -18.69 18.39
N TYR A 239 9.52 -19.86 18.74
CA TYR A 239 10.82 -20.02 19.38
C TYR A 239 10.98 -19.23 20.69
N GLY A 240 9.89 -18.82 21.33
CA GLY A 240 9.94 -17.95 22.51
C GLY A 240 10.24 -16.48 22.21
N ALA A 241 10.19 -16.04 20.95
CA ALA A 241 10.51 -14.67 20.51
C ALA A 241 9.33 -13.97 19.82
N GLY A 242 9.47 -12.68 19.51
CA GLY A 242 8.45 -11.91 18.81
C GLY A 242 7.35 -11.34 19.71
N SER A 243 7.56 -11.34 21.03
CA SER A 243 6.58 -10.84 22.01
C SER A 243 6.26 -9.35 21.83
N ALA A 244 7.19 -8.55 21.29
CA ALA A 244 7.03 -7.11 21.11
C ALA A 244 5.92 -6.72 20.12
N VAL A 245 5.68 -7.54 19.10
CA VAL A 245 4.80 -7.21 17.97
C VAL A 245 3.37 -6.97 18.47
N GLY A 246 2.79 -5.82 18.11
CA GLY A 246 1.42 -5.44 18.51
C GLY A 246 1.29 -4.88 19.95
N ILE A 247 2.30 -5.09 20.80
CA ILE A 247 2.34 -4.56 22.17
C ILE A 247 3.17 -3.28 22.22
N VAL A 248 4.38 -3.29 21.65
CA VAL A 248 5.29 -2.15 21.64
C VAL A 248 4.88 -1.15 20.57
N PRO A 249 4.80 0.16 20.88
CA PRO A 249 4.51 1.17 19.89
C PRO A 249 5.66 1.30 18.88
N VAL A 250 5.34 1.16 17.59
CA VAL A 250 6.30 1.36 16.50
C VAL A 250 6.20 2.80 16.00
N PRO A 251 7.32 3.55 15.92
CA PRO A 251 7.31 4.91 15.40
C PRO A 251 7.00 4.92 13.91
N GLY A 252 6.00 5.70 13.51
CA GLY A 252 5.56 5.84 12.12
C GLY A 252 4.06 5.66 11.98
N LEU A 253 3.39 6.62 11.33
CA LEU A 253 1.98 6.49 10.98
C LEU A 253 1.86 5.42 9.88
N GLN A 254 1.08 4.36 10.14
CA GLN A 254 0.77 3.27 9.20
C GLN A 254 1.95 2.37 8.81
N THR A 255 2.51 1.68 9.81
CA THR A 255 3.47 0.59 9.59
C THR A 255 2.81 -0.57 8.83
N GLN A 256 3.40 -1.02 7.73
CA GLN A 256 2.95 -2.20 6.97
C GLN A 256 3.65 -3.47 7.44
N SER A 257 4.95 -3.38 7.69
CA SER A 257 5.75 -4.48 8.24
C SER A 257 6.88 -3.96 9.11
N ILE A 258 7.33 -4.80 10.03
CA ILE A 258 8.46 -4.53 10.90
C ILE A 258 9.37 -5.75 10.98
N SER A 259 10.68 -5.54 10.90
CA SER A 259 11.70 -6.58 11.09
C SER A 259 12.69 -6.15 12.17
N TYR A 260 13.05 -7.01 13.10
CA TYR A 260 14.06 -6.72 14.11
C TYR A 260 14.72 -7.99 14.64
N ASN A 261 15.87 -7.84 15.30
CA ASN A 261 16.58 -8.96 15.91
C ASN A 261 16.31 -9.03 17.43
N GLU A 262 16.00 -10.21 17.93
CA GLU A 262 15.70 -10.48 19.33
C GLU A 262 16.58 -11.63 19.83
N THR A 263 17.22 -11.48 20.99
CA THR A 263 17.95 -12.60 21.60
C THR A 263 16.99 -13.44 22.44
N GLY A 264 16.95 -14.75 22.20
CA GLY A 264 16.09 -15.67 22.92
C GLY A 264 16.72 -17.05 23.09
N PHE A 265 15.88 -18.05 23.40
CA PHE A 265 16.32 -19.43 23.60
C PHE A 265 15.59 -20.35 22.63
N GLN A 266 16.30 -20.93 21.67
CA GLN A 266 15.74 -22.00 20.85
C GLN A 266 15.63 -23.25 21.71
N SER A 267 14.40 -23.75 21.88
CA SER A 267 14.14 -25.01 22.56
C SER A 267 14.15 -26.16 21.54
N GLU A 268 14.75 -27.29 21.89
CA GLU A 268 14.73 -28.51 21.08
C GLU A 268 14.39 -29.68 21.99
N VAL A 269 13.25 -30.33 21.74
CA VAL A 269 12.69 -31.36 22.61
C VAL A 269 12.86 -32.73 21.97
N SER A 270 13.37 -33.68 22.75
CA SER A 270 13.49 -35.08 22.35
C SER A 270 12.88 -35.95 23.44
N CYS A 271 11.94 -36.82 23.07
CA CYS A 271 11.22 -37.66 24.01
C CYS A 271 11.54 -39.14 23.83
N ILE A 272 11.65 -39.86 24.95
CA ILE A 272 11.83 -41.31 25.01
C ILE A 272 10.83 -41.91 25.99
N HIS A 273 10.47 -43.17 25.78
CA HIS A 273 9.78 -43.96 26.78
C HIS A 273 10.82 -44.68 27.67
N ASN A 274 10.88 -44.34 28.95
CA ASN A 274 11.86 -44.86 29.89
C ASN A 274 11.20 -45.56 31.08
N SER A 275 11.01 -46.88 30.96
CA SER A 275 10.45 -47.72 32.01
C SER A 275 11.31 -47.83 33.28
N SER A 276 12.57 -47.38 33.23
CA SER A 276 13.47 -47.35 34.41
C SER A 276 13.39 -46.05 35.19
N THR A 277 12.46 -45.16 34.84
CA THR A 277 12.20 -43.93 35.60
C THR A 277 11.84 -44.26 37.05
N ARG A 278 12.35 -43.44 37.98
CA ARG A 278 12.04 -43.56 39.41
C ARG A 278 11.03 -42.53 39.87
N TRP A 279 10.49 -41.74 38.96
CA TRP A 279 9.36 -40.86 39.20
C TRP A 279 8.07 -41.68 39.17
N PHE A 280 7.16 -41.46 40.11
CA PHE A 280 5.89 -42.18 40.21
C PHE A 280 4.78 -41.31 40.82
N LEU A 281 3.55 -41.76 40.64
CA LEU A 281 2.38 -41.26 41.36
C LEU A 281 1.96 -42.31 42.38
N GLU A 282 1.82 -41.92 43.64
CA GLU A 282 1.35 -42.76 44.74
C GLU A 282 -0.09 -42.42 45.10
N ASN A 283 -0.94 -43.44 45.23
CA ASN A 283 -2.33 -43.24 45.60
C ASN A 283 -2.44 -42.91 47.10
N ILE A 284 -2.89 -41.70 47.41
CA ILE A 284 -3.11 -41.22 48.78
C ILE A 284 -4.61 -40.97 49.05
N THR A 285 -5.48 -41.52 48.20
CA THR A 285 -6.94 -41.34 48.28
C THR A 285 -7.48 -41.89 49.60
N PRO A 286 -8.11 -41.06 50.45
CA PRO A 286 -8.80 -41.54 51.64
C PRO A 286 -9.96 -42.46 51.26
N SER A 287 -10.22 -43.49 52.07
CA SER A 287 -11.26 -44.51 51.80
C SER A 287 -12.67 -43.95 51.58
N ASN A 288 -12.94 -42.73 52.08
CA ASN A 288 -14.24 -42.05 51.99
C ASN A 288 -14.23 -40.86 51.02
N SER A 289 -13.21 -40.70 50.19
CA SER A 289 -13.09 -39.59 49.24
C SER A 289 -13.89 -39.87 47.96
N HIS A 290 -14.61 -38.87 47.47
CA HIS A 290 -15.23 -38.88 46.13
C HIS A 290 -14.24 -38.53 45.01
N PHE A 291 -13.01 -38.16 45.36
CA PHE A 291 -11.95 -37.80 44.44
C PHE A 291 -10.77 -38.76 44.58
N ALA A 292 -10.15 -39.11 43.45
CA ALA A 292 -8.86 -39.78 43.43
C ALA A 292 -7.76 -38.75 43.73
N LEU A 293 -6.96 -39.00 44.77
CA LEU A 293 -5.81 -38.19 45.17
C LEU A 293 -4.53 -38.99 44.92
N TRP A 294 -3.60 -38.40 44.19
CA TRP A 294 -2.31 -39.01 43.84
C TRP A 294 -1.17 -38.05 44.13
N GLN A 295 -0.18 -38.49 44.89
CA GLN A 295 1.01 -37.69 45.19
C GLN A 295 2.14 -38.06 44.26
N ALA A 296 2.76 -37.05 43.65
CA ALA A 296 3.98 -37.23 42.89
C ALA A 296 5.18 -37.44 43.81
N GLY A 297 6.06 -38.37 43.45
CA GLY A 297 7.29 -38.62 44.20
C GLY A 297 8.33 -39.36 43.38
N GLY A 298 9.57 -39.32 43.87
CA GLY A 298 10.66 -40.11 43.33
C GLY A 298 11.86 -39.28 42.88
N GLN A 299 12.56 -39.75 41.84
CA GLN A 299 13.76 -39.09 41.31
C GLN A 299 13.63 -38.84 39.81
N ASN A 300 13.99 -37.62 39.40
CA ASN A 300 14.10 -37.25 37.98
C ASN A 300 15.35 -37.90 37.34
N PRO A 301 15.51 -37.85 36.00
CA PRO A 301 16.66 -38.41 35.29
C PRO A 301 18.02 -37.95 35.85
N ASP A 302 18.10 -36.72 36.35
CA ASP A 302 19.29 -36.14 36.99
C ASP A 302 19.53 -36.64 38.43
N ARG A 303 18.76 -37.62 38.91
CA ARG A 303 18.78 -38.17 40.28
C ARG A 303 18.47 -37.17 41.37
N ILE A 304 17.92 -36.02 41.00
CA ILE A 304 17.37 -35.05 41.94
C ILE A 304 16.08 -35.64 42.49
N ALA A 305 16.06 -35.93 43.79
CA ALA A 305 14.85 -36.35 44.47
C ALA A 305 13.85 -35.21 44.45
N GLN A 306 12.65 -35.50 43.97
CA GLN A 306 11.54 -34.57 44.03
C GLN A 306 10.43 -35.20 44.84
N THR A 307 9.95 -34.47 45.83
CA THR A 307 8.68 -34.73 46.49
C THR A 307 7.70 -33.77 45.86
N GLY A 308 6.74 -34.32 45.13
CA GLY A 308 5.80 -33.56 44.34
C GLY A 308 4.53 -33.23 45.09
N TRP A 309 3.67 -32.55 44.35
CA TRP A 309 2.38 -32.09 44.81
C TRP A 309 1.31 -33.16 44.61
N ILE A 310 0.12 -32.87 45.13
CA ILE A 310 -1.03 -33.77 45.06
C ILE A 310 -1.85 -33.41 43.83
N TYR A 311 -1.98 -34.37 42.92
CA TYR A 311 -2.93 -34.35 41.83
C TYR A 311 -4.26 -34.89 42.31
N PHE A 312 -5.35 -34.31 41.82
CA PHE A 312 -6.68 -34.81 42.13
C PHE A 312 -7.62 -34.78 40.94
N GLY A 313 -8.49 -35.79 40.87
CA GLY A 313 -9.46 -35.97 39.81
C GLY A 313 -10.69 -36.73 40.29
N TYR A 314 -11.76 -36.73 39.49
CA TYR A 314 -12.94 -37.54 39.78
C TYR A 314 -12.63 -39.05 39.66
N THR A 315 -11.82 -39.39 38.65
CA THR A 315 -11.27 -40.73 38.45
C THR A 315 -9.75 -40.67 38.37
N PHE A 316 -9.07 -41.80 38.64
CA PHE A 316 -7.62 -41.88 38.45
C PHE A 316 -7.21 -41.88 36.96
N GLN A 317 -8.13 -42.18 36.05
CA GLN A 317 -7.88 -42.18 34.61
C GLN A 317 -7.66 -40.76 34.07
N ASP A 318 -8.28 -39.78 34.71
CA ASP A 318 -8.18 -38.36 34.37
C ASP A 318 -6.92 -37.69 34.93
N ILE A 319 -5.96 -38.44 35.48
CA ILE A 319 -4.75 -37.88 36.10
C ILE A 319 -3.54 -38.07 35.19
N LEU A 320 -2.87 -36.96 34.89
CA LEU A 320 -1.57 -36.90 34.23
C LEU A 320 -0.66 -36.01 35.05
N GLY A 321 0.43 -36.57 35.54
CA GLY A 321 1.50 -35.82 36.19
C GLY A 321 2.58 -35.47 35.18
N TRP A 322 2.93 -34.19 35.10
CA TRP A 322 4.12 -33.69 34.43
C TRP A 322 5.07 -33.16 35.51
N ALA A 323 6.36 -33.47 35.42
CA ALA A 323 7.38 -33.06 36.38
C ALA A 323 8.63 -32.50 35.66
N PRO A 324 8.80 -31.17 35.61
CA PRO A 324 9.98 -30.56 35.04
C PRO A 324 11.15 -30.54 36.03
N SER A 325 12.35 -30.65 35.49
CA SER A 325 13.62 -30.56 36.21
C SER A 325 14.57 -29.69 35.40
N TYR A 326 15.33 -28.84 36.07
CA TYR A 326 16.40 -28.08 35.44
C TYR A 326 17.67 -28.19 36.27
N ASN A 327 18.79 -28.52 35.61
CA ASN A 327 20.11 -28.55 36.22
C ASN A 327 20.94 -27.41 35.63
N ASN A 328 21.33 -26.45 36.48
CA ASN A 328 22.10 -25.27 36.07
C ASN A 328 23.55 -25.60 35.67
N ILE A 329 24.12 -26.72 36.13
CA ILE A 329 25.50 -27.11 35.81
C ILE A 329 25.56 -27.70 34.40
N THR A 330 24.68 -28.66 34.11
CA THR A 330 24.64 -29.32 32.80
C THR A 330 23.78 -28.58 31.79
N ARG A 331 22.99 -27.59 32.25
CA ARG A 331 21.96 -26.88 31.49
C ARG A 331 20.97 -27.82 30.81
N SER A 332 20.76 -28.97 31.43
CA SER A 332 19.81 -29.98 30.98
C SER A 332 18.46 -29.70 31.62
N PHE A 333 17.43 -29.70 30.78
CA PHE A 333 16.05 -29.55 31.23
C PHE A 333 15.30 -30.84 30.86
N TYR A 334 14.62 -31.43 31.83
CA TYR A 334 13.85 -32.66 31.63
C TYR A 334 12.40 -32.45 32.01
N VAL A 335 11.50 -33.10 31.30
CA VAL A 335 10.08 -33.22 31.65
C VAL A 335 9.75 -34.70 31.72
N THR A 336 9.33 -35.18 32.89
CA THR A 336 8.86 -36.56 33.05
C THR A 336 7.33 -36.57 33.12
N ILE A 337 6.71 -37.43 32.34
CA ILE A 337 5.26 -37.60 32.28
C ILE A 337 4.90 -38.98 32.85
N ILE A 338 3.90 -39.00 33.72
CA ILE A 338 3.43 -40.19 34.43
C ILE A 338 1.91 -40.18 34.52
N SER A 339 1.28 -41.34 34.38
CA SER A 339 -0.16 -41.51 34.57
C SER A 339 -0.43 -42.75 35.42
N PRO A 340 -1.41 -42.71 36.35
CA PRO A 340 -1.83 -43.88 37.10
C PRO A 340 -2.84 -44.76 36.34
N ALA A 341 -3.17 -44.42 35.08
CA ALA A 341 -4.09 -45.20 34.24
C ALA A 341 -3.60 -46.63 33.97
N THR A 342 -4.53 -47.58 33.89
CA THR A 342 -4.27 -49.02 33.70
C THR A 342 -4.98 -49.57 32.46
N GLU A 343 -4.57 -50.74 31.96
CA GLU A 343 -5.11 -51.38 30.75
C GLU A 343 -6.64 -51.54 30.74
N ALA A 344 -7.24 -51.84 31.88
CA ALA A 344 -8.68 -52.07 32.00
C ALA A 344 -9.52 -50.78 31.88
N ALA A 345 -8.88 -49.62 31.71
CA ALA A 345 -9.42 -48.31 32.05
C ALA A 345 -8.92 -47.18 31.13
N ASP A 346 -8.34 -47.51 29.97
CA ASP A 346 -7.51 -46.58 29.18
C ASP A 346 -8.19 -45.96 27.95
N GLU A 347 -9.47 -46.24 27.69
CA GLU A 347 -10.17 -45.74 26.48
C GLU A 347 -10.14 -44.19 26.37
N TRP A 348 -10.05 -43.51 27.52
CA TRP A 348 -9.91 -42.05 27.64
C TRP A 348 -8.73 -41.65 28.54
N GLY A 349 -7.86 -42.62 28.86
CA GLY A 349 -6.77 -42.47 29.81
C GLY A 349 -5.52 -41.86 29.19
N PHE A 350 -4.51 -41.66 30.03
CA PHE A 350 -3.21 -41.11 29.65
C PHE A 350 -2.08 -42.14 29.78
N ARG A 351 -2.40 -43.44 29.82
CA ARG A 351 -1.41 -44.50 30.04
C ARG A 351 -0.36 -44.53 28.94
N VAL A 352 -0.73 -44.20 27.71
CA VAL A 352 0.20 -44.13 26.56
C VAL A 352 1.39 -43.21 26.80
N TYR A 353 1.26 -42.23 27.71
CA TYR A 353 2.34 -41.32 28.11
C TYR A 353 3.07 -41.74 29.38
N ASN A 354 2.63 -42.81 30.04
CA ASN A 354 3.26 -43.26 31.28
C ASN A 354 4.73 -43.58 31.04
N ASN A 355 5.60 -43.12 31.95
CA ASN A 355 7.06 -43.25 31.84
C ASN A 355 7.68 -42.55 30.62
N THR A 356 7.04 -41.51 30.08
CA THR A 356 7.66 -40.69 29.03
C THR A 356 8.61 -39.67 29.66
N GLN A 357 9.79 -39.53 29.09
CA GLN A 357 10.79 -38.54 29.50
C GLN A 357 11.21 -37.73 28.29
N CYS A 358 11.13 -36.41 28.41
CA CYS A 358 11.53 -35.48 27.37
C CYS A 358 12.72 -34.67 27.86
N HIS A 359 13.78 -34.64 27.06
CA HIS A 359 14.95 -33.80 27.25
C HIS A 359 14.82 -32.57 26.37
N ILE A 360 14.89 -31.39 26.99
CA ILE A 360 14.82 -30.09 26.34
C ILE A 360 16.21 -29.46 26.38
N THR A 361 16.75 -29.21 25.19
CA THR A 361 18.00 -28.47 25.02
C THR A 361 17.67 -27.01 24.69
N PHE A 362 18.32 -26.07 25.37
CA PHE A 362 18.18 -24.65 25.07
C PHE A 362 19.47 -24.12 24.44
N THR A 363 19.35 -23.60 23.22
CA THR A 363 20.45 -22.93 22.51
C THR A 363 20.13 -21.44 22.36
N PRO A 364 20.86 -20.55 23.04
CA PRO A 364 20.66 -19.12 22.88
C PRO A 364 20.98 -18.67 21.44
N ARG A 365 20.07 -17.94 20.80
CA ARG A 365 20.24 -17.44 19.44
C ARG A 365 19.72 -16.01 19.29
N ASN A 366 20.22 -15.33 18.26
CA ASN A 366 19.58 -14.13 17.74
C ASN A 366 18.51 -14.54 16.74
N PHE A 367 17.25 -14.24 17.03
CA PHE A 367 16.11 -14.46 16.14
C PHE A 367 15.88 -13.23 15.29
N ASN A 368 15.63 -13.42 14.00
CA ASN A 368 15.07 -12.38 13.16
C ASN A 368 13.55 -12.51 13.17
N VAL A 369 12.89 -11.52 13.75
CA VAL A 369 11.45 -11.41 13.86
C VAL A 369 10.98 -10.49 12.74
N PHE A 370 10.15 -11.02 11.86
CA PHE A 370 9.44 -10.25 10.84
C PHE A 370 7.95 -10.29 11.12
N ALA A 371 7.30 -9.14 11.21
CA ALA A 371 5.86 -9.04 11.36
C ALA A 371 5.23 -8.27 10.22
N ASN A 372 4.28 -8.91 9.54
CA ASN A 372 3.36 -8.27 8.63
C ASN A 372 2.20 -7.69 9.44
N VAL A 373 2.23 -6.37 9.67
CA VAL A 373 1.22 -5.66 10.48
C VAL A 373 -0.15 -5.70 9.80
N THR A 374 -0.18 -5.65 8.47
CA THR A 374 -1.44 -5.69 7.70
C THR A 374 -2.09 -7.08 7.75
N GLY A 375 -1.29 -8.13 7.60
CA GLY A 375 -1.75 -9.52 7.68
C GLY A 375 -1.92 -10.04 9.11
N LYS A 376 -1.41 -9.31 10.12
CA LYS A 376 -1.28 -9.75 11.52
C LYS A 376 -0.55 -11.08 11.68
N VAL A 377 0.54 -11.26 10.92
CA VAL A 377 1.35 -12.50 10.93
C VAL A 377 2.77 -12.19 11.40
N ILE A 378 3.31 -13.05 12.26
CA ILE A 378 4.68 -12.98 12.78
C ILE A 378 5.45 -14.19 12.29
N SER A 379 6.57 -13.97 11.61
CA SER A 379 7.50 -15.02 11.19
C SER A 379 8.78 -14.86 12.01
N VAL A 380 9.22 -15.93 12.67
CA VAL A 380 10.42 -15.94 13.50
C VAL A 380 11.42 -16.92 12.89
N THR A 381 12.63 -16.43 12.63
CA THR A 381 13.70 -17.26 12.04
C THR A 381 14.92 -17.29 12.96
N PRO A 382 15.44 -18.47 13.32
CA PRO A 382 16.64 -18.59 14.14
C PRO A 382 17.87 -18.15 13.34
N GLY A 383 18.63 -17.20 13.87
CA GLY A 383 19.90 -16.75 13.34
C GLY A 383 21.10 -17.35 14.09
N ASP A 384 22.13 -16.54 14.27
CA ASP A 384 23.40 -16.97 14.86
C ASP A 384 23.26 -17.36 16.34
N GLU A 385 23.99 -18.39 16.73
CA GLU A 385 24.13 -18.81 18.12
C GLU A 385 24.91 -17.76 18.92
N VAL A 386 24.45 -17.49 20.13
CA VAL A 386 25.09 -16.55 21.06
C VAL A 386 25.51 -17.25 22.33
N SER A 387 26.49 -16.67 23.03
CA SER A 387 26.93 -17.19 24.32
C SER A 387 25.78 -17.22 25.33
N TRP A 388 25.75 -18.23 26.19
CA TRP A 388 24.78 -18.33 27.27
C TRP A 388 24.69 -17.03 28.08
N PRO A 389 23.53 -16.35 28.08
CA PRO A 389 23.38 -15.07 28.76
C PRO A 389 23.42 -15.26 30.28
N SER A 390 23.88 -14.25 31.00
CA SER A 390 23.99 -14.28 32.47
C SER A 390 22.64 -14.49 33.18
N TYR A 391 21.53 -14.09 32.56
CA TYR A 391 20.17 -14.32 33.06
C TYR A 391 19.59 -15.69 32.68
N GLY A 392 20.27 -16.48 31.83
CA GLY A 392 19.71 -17.71 31.25
C GLY A 392 19.29 -18.73 32.29
N ASP A 393 20.12 -18.98 33.29
CA ASP A 393 19.81 -19.92 34.37
C ASP A 393 18.61 -19.47 35.22
N THR A 394 18.43 -18.18 35.42
CA THR A 394 17.28 -17.62 36.15
C THR A 394 15.99 -17.77 35.34
N VAL A 395 16.04 -17.60 34.02
CA VAL A 395 14.89 -17.83 33.13
C VAL A 395 14.51 -19.30 33.10
N MET A 396 15.47 -20.22 32.94
CA MET A 396 15.19 -21.65 32.87
C MET A 396 14.67 -22.22 34.19
N ASN A 397 15.21 -21.77 35.33
CA ASN A 397 14.66 -22.13 36.64
C ASN A 397 13.22 -21.68 36.81
N LYS A 398 12.87 -20.49 36.29
CA LYS A 398 11.51 -19.97 36.39
C LYS A 398 10.55 -20.66 35.44
N LEU A 399 11.00 -20.94 34.21
CA LEU A 399 10.26 -21.77 33.26
C LEU A 399 9.93 -23.14 33.87
N ARG A 400 10.90 -23.78 34.55
CA ARG A 400 10.68 -25.04 35.28
C ARG A 400 9.56 -24.90 36.32
N GLU A 401 9.54 -23.84 37.12
CA GLU A 401 8.47 -23.61 38.10
C GLU A 401 7.10 -23.47 37.42
N TRP A 402 7.01 -22.71 36.33
CA TRP A 402 5.72 -22.50 35.66
C TRP A 402 5.21 -23.72 34.89
N LEU A 403 6.09 -24.48 34.25
CA LEU A 403 5.72 -25.77 33.67
C LEU A 403 5.24 -26.74 34.76
N TRP A 404 5.79 -26.64 35.97
CA TRP A 404 5.34 -27.41 37.11
C TRP A 404 3.93 -26.97 37.54
N ASP A 405 3.71 -25.66 37.70
CA ASP A 405 2.43 -25.09 38.14
C ASP A 405 1.30 -25.30 37.12
N ILE A 406 1.60 -25.31 35.82
CA ILE A 406 0.66 -25.70 34.77
C ILE A 406 0.17 -27.14 34.99
N SER A 407 1.08 -28.08 35.28
CA SER A 407 0.68 -29.47 35.54
C SER A 407 -0.12 -29.62 36.83
N TYR A 408 0.30 -28.92 37.88
CA TYR A 408 -0.35 -29.01 39.17
C TYR A 408 -1.74 -28.35 39.17
N GLY A 409 -1.85 -27.14 38.65
CA GLY A 409 -3.07 -26.32 38.63
C GLY A 409 -4.14 -26.75 37.62
N ASP A 410 -3.84 -27.71 36.75
CA ASP A 410 -4.80 -28.29 35.79
C ASP A 410 -5.77 -29.30 36.44
N SER A 411 -5.40 -29.88 37.57
CA SER A 411 -6.20 -30.86 38.29
C SER A 411 -7.27 -30.17 39.16
N CYS A 412 -8.50 -29.97 38.65
CA CYS A 412 -9.66 -29.57 39.47
C CYS A 412 -11.02 -29.99 38.84
N ALA A 413 -11.65 -31.03 39.38
CA ALA A 413 -13.04 -31.50 39.17
C ALA A 413 -13.54 -31.87 37.73
N GLY A 414 -12.91 -31.39 36.64
CA GLY A 414 -13.33 -31.63 35.24
C GLY A 414 -12.44 -32.58 34.43
N GLY A 415 -11.42 -33.16 35.07
CA GLY A 415 -10.35 -33.97 34.45
C GLY A 415 -9.16 -33.13 33.97
N CYS A 416 -8.04 -33.79 33.66
CA CYS A 416 -6.79 -33.14 33.23
C CYS A 416 -6.91 -32.57 31.80
N GLN A 417 -6.96 -31.24 31.68
CA GLN A 417 -6.95 -30.58 30.36
C GLN A 417 -5.60 -30.73 29.70
N LEU A 418 -4.49 -30.70 30.45
CA LEU A 418 -3.13 -30.90 29.94
C LEU A 418 -3.01 -32.21 29.17
N GLY A 419 -3.53 -33.31 29.72
CA GLY A 419 -3.52 -34.61 29.07
C GLY A 419 -4.47 -34.66 27.88
N ARG A 420 -5.64 -34.00 27.95
CA ARG A 420 -6.59 -33.95 26.84
C ARG A 420 -6.09 -33.12 25.66
N SER A 421 -5.47 -31.96 25.90
CA SER A 421 -4.87 -31.14 24.85
C SER A 421 -3.65 -31.82 24.23
N LEU A 422 -2.87 -32.57 25.01
CA LEU A 422 -1.81 -33.43 24.50
C LEU A 422 -2.37 -34.55 23.60
N ASN A 423 -3.41 -35.26 24.04
CA ASN A 423 -4.11 -36.25 23.21
C ASN A 423 -4.63 -35.64 21.90
N LEU A 424 -5.22 -34.45 21.96
CA LEU A 424 -5.70 -33.74 20.77
C LEU A 424 -4.55 -33.39 19.81
N HIS A 425 -3.41 -32.93 20.33
CA HIS A 425 -2.23 -32.65 19.53
C HIS A 425 -1.70 -33.91 18.83
N VAL A 426 -1.47 -34.97 19.60
CA VAL A 426 -0.96 -36.26 19.08
C VAL A 426 -1.91 -36.84 18.04
N ALA A 427 -3.22 -36.85 18.33
CA ALA A 427 -4.23 -37.36 17.39
C ALA A 427 -4.25 -36.55 16.08
N ARG A 428 -4.09 -35.23 16.14
CA ARG A 428 -3.99 -34.40 14.93
C ARG A 428 -2.73 -34.72 14.14
N LEU A 429 -1.58 -34.83 14.80
CA LEU A 429 -0.32 -35.18 14.14
C LEU A 429 -0.42 -36.54 13.46
N GLN A 430 -0.94 -37.55 14.15
CA GLN A 430 -1.17 -38.90 13.62
C GLN A 430 -2.11 -38.88 12.42
N ASN A 431 -3.19 -38.09 12.47
CA ASN A 431 -4.12 -37.95 11.35
C ASN A 431 -3.50 -37.27 10.12
N VAL A 432 -2.63 -36.28 10.33
CA VAL A 432 -1.96 -35.57 9.22
C VAL A 432 -0.84 -36.40 8.61
N THR A 433 -0.14 -37.19 9.42
CA THR A 433 0.96 -38.06 8.98
C THR A 433 0.51 -39.44 8.51
N ASP A 434 -0.73 -39.83 8.82
CA ASP A 434 -1.27 -41.19 8.64
C ASP A 434 -0.38 -42.27 9.30
N ASP A 435 0.20 -41.93 10.46
CA ASP A 435 1.16 -42.78 11.18
C ASP A 435 0.82 -42.91 12.67
N LEU A 436 0.47 -44.12 13.09
CA LEU A 436 0.09 -44.46 14.47
C LEU A 436 1.26 -45.07 15.29
N THR A 437 2.49 -44.97 14.81
CA THR A 437 3.67 -45.53 15.51
C THR A 437 3.97 -44.80 16.83
N ASN A 438 4.66 -45.52 17.73
CA ASN A 438 5.18 -44.93 18.97
C ASN A 438 6.16 -43.78 18.72
N SER A 439 6.88 -43.78 17.58
CA SER A 439 7.74 -42.66 17.19
C SER A 439 6.93 -41.39 16.94
N THR A 440 5.79 -41.49 16.25
CA THR A 440 4.93 -40.35 15.97
C THR A 440 4.20 -39.88 17.23
N LEU A 441 3.86 -40.78 18.14
CA LEU A 441 3.38 -40.42 19.48
C LEU A 441 4.43 -39.61 20.26
N LEU A 442 5.68 -40.10 20.37
CA LEU A 442 6.73 -39.39 21.11
C LEU A 442 7.13 -38.06 20.46
N ARG A 443 7.08 -37.99 19.11
CA ARG A 443 7.22 -36.73 18.38
C ARG A 443 6.10 -35.76 18.73
N GLY A 444 4.84 -36.20 18.73
CA GLY A 444 3.71 -35.33 19.12
C GLY A 444 3.82 -34.83 20.56
N VAL A 445 4.35 -35.64 21.49
CA VAL A 445 4.67 -35.17 22.85
C VAL A 445 5.78 -34.11 22.82
N ALA A 446 6.83 -34.31 22.03
CA ALA A 446 7.92 -33.35 21.91
C ALA A 446 7.46 -32.01 21.31
N ASP A 447 6.69 -32.06 20.22
CA ASP A 447 6.14 -30.88 19.54
C ASP A 447 5.18 -30.10 20.46
N TYR A 448 4.34 -30.81 21.21
CA TYR A 448 3.44 -30.21 22.21
C TYR A 448 4.19 -29.51 23.35
N ILE A 449 5.22 -30.14 23.93
CA ILE A 449 6.06 -29.52 24.97
C ILE A 449 6.80 -28.31 24.40
N THR A 450 7.30 -28.42 23.17
CA THR A 450 7.99 -27.33 22.48
C THR A 450 7.08 -26.10 22.37
N ALA A 451 5.84 -26.28 21.94
CA ALA A 451 4.87 -25.20 21.82
C ALA A 451 4.55 -24.54 23.17
N ILE A 452 4.32 -25.34 24.23
CA ILE A 452 4.10 -24.78 25.58
C ILE A 452 5.31 -23.97 26.04
N VAL A 453 6.53 -24.49 25.86
CA VAL A 453 7.76 -23.83 26.29
C VAL A 453 7.93 -22.50 25.56
N ASP A 454 7.78 -22.51 24.24
CA ASP A 454 7.94 -21.31 23.43
C ASP A 454 6.87 -20.26 23.81
N ASP A 455 5.60 -20.65 23.92
CA ASP A 455 4.52 -19.74 24.30
C ASP A 455 4.66 -19.19 25.72
N THR A 456 5.19 -20.01 26.65
CA THR A 456 5.51 -19.57 28.01
C THR A 456 6.62 -18.52 27.99
N LEU A 457 7.67 -18.69 27.18
CA LEU A 457 8.75 -17.72 27.03
C LEU A 457 8.25 -16.40 26.42
N VAL A 458 7.40 -16.47 25.37
CA VAL A 458 6.76 -15.28 24.77
C VAL A 458 5.93 -14.53 25.82
N SER A 459 5.11 -15.26 26.57
CA SER A 459 4.24 -14.68 27.61
C SER A 459 5.05 -14.01 28.73
N LEU A 460 6.12 -14.67 29.20
CA LEU A 460 7.02 -14.11 30.22
C LEU A 460 7.71 -12.83 29.72
N ALA A 461 8.18 -12.82 28.48
CA ALA A 461 8.79 -11.63 27.89
C ALA A 461 7.78 -10.47 27.82
N ALA A 462 6.56 -10.74 27.35
CA ALA A 462 5.49 -9.73 27.29
C ALA A 462 5.10 -9.21 28.69
N ALA A 463 4.98 -10.08 29.69
CA ALA A 463 4.66 -9.70 31.06
C ALA A 463 5.71 -8.77 31.67
N ARG A 464 7.01 -9.00 31.39
CA ARG A 464 8.10 -8.10 31.81
C ARG A 464 7.99 -6.69 31.23
N TYR A 465 7.52 -6.59 30.00
CA TYR A 465 7.27 -5.30 29.38
C TYR A 465 6.09 -4.58 30.01
N ILE A 466 4.94 -5.24 30.12
CA ILE A 466 3.70 -4.64 30.62
C ILE A 466 3.83 -4.20 32.08
N SER A 467 4.45 -5.02 32.93
CA SER A 467 4.51 -4.78 34.37
C SER A 467 5.62 -3.84 34.80
N ALA A 468 6.80 -3.93 34.19
CA ALA A 468 8.02 -3.26 34.67
C ALA A 468 8.73 -2.43 33.59
N ASN A 469 8.17 -2.32 32.39
CA ASN A 469 8.75 -1.62 31.23
C ASN A 469 10.20 -2.03 30.95
N HIS A 470 10.54 -3.29 31.23
CA HIS A 470 11.87 -3.83 30.98
C HIS A 470 12.07 -4.08 29.49
N THR A 471 12.87 -3.23 28.85
CA THR A 471 13.12 -3.26 27.41
C THR A 471 14.60 -3.17 27.06
N THR A 472 14.92 -3.64 25.86
CA THR A 472 16.20 -3.39 25.20
C THR A 472 15.99 -2.65 23.90
N ALA A 473 16.82 -1.65 23.65
CA ALA A 473 16.78 -0.87 22.42
C ALA A 473 17.39 -1.69 21.26
N VAL A 474 16.63 -1.86 20.19
CA VAL A 474 17.03 -2.60 18.99
C VAL A 474 16.70 -1.77 17.75
N LYS A 475 17.57 -1.83 16.73
CA LYS A 475 17.26 -1.25 15.42
C LYS A 475 16.27 -2.16 14.69
N ALA A 476 15.15 -1.59 14.28
CA ALA A 476 14.14 -2.29 13.50
C ALA A 476 14.05 -1.68 12.10
N ASP A 477 13.84 -2.52 11.10
CA ASP A 477 13.49 -2.10 9.75
C ASP A 477 11.97 -2.07 9.63
N VAL A 478 11.42 -0.86 9.51
CA VAL A 478 10.00 -0.58 9.46
C VAL A 478 9.64 -0.12 8.06
N ALA A 479 8.78 -0.87 7.39
CA ALA A 479 8.18 -0.46 6.12
C ALA A 479 6.93 0.36 6.42
N VAL A 480 6.95 1.63 6.02
CA VAL A 480 5.82 2.57 6.18
C VAL A 480 5.25 2.88 4.81
N ALA A 481 3.93 2.97 4.70
CA ALA A 481 3.30 3.48 3.49
C ALA A 481 3.75 4.92 3.24
N SER A 482 4.29 5.20 2.04
CA SER A 482 4.61 6.55 1.60
C SER A 482 3.93 6.84 0.27
N VAL A 483 3.65 8.12 0.01
CA VAL A 483 3.02 8.54 -1.25
C VAL A 483 4.05 9.20 -2.15
N VAL A 484 4.06 8.81 -3.42
CA VAL A 484 4.83 9.48 -4.49
C VAL A 484 3.88 9.89 -5.61
N PHE A 485 4.15 11.00 -6.29
CA PHE A 485 3.34 11.44 -7.43
C PHE A 485 3.61 10.61 -8.69
N GLY A 486 2.54 10.07 -9.25
CA GLY A 486 2.45 9.51 -10.60
C GLY A 486 3.30 8.28 -10.90
N ASP A 487 2.95 7.60 -12.00
CA ASP A 487 3.84 6.64 -12.65
C ASP A 487 4.75 7.37 -13.66
N MET A 488 6.01 6.93 -13.75
CA MET A 488 7.00 7.43 -14.69
C MET A 488 6.48 7.45 -16.13
N LYS A 489 5.66 6.47 -16.53
CA LYS A 489 5.10 6.40 -17.89
C LYS A 489 4.27 7.63 -18.26
N PHE A 490 3.43 8.10 -17.34
CA PHE A 490 2.59 9.28 -17.56
C PHE A 490 3.39 10.57 -17.49
N ILE A 491 4.39 10.65 -16.59
CA ILE A 491 5.30 11.80 -16.47
C ILE A 491 6.10 11.98 -17.77
N TYR A 492 6.67 10.91 -18.33
CA TYR A 492 7.35 10.99 -19.62
C TYR A 492 6.40 11.33 -20.77
N GLY A 493 5.18 10.79 -20.74
CA GLY A 493 4.14 11.08 -21.72
C GLY A 493 3.77 12.57 -21.76
N ILE A 494 3.49 13.17 -20.60
CA ILE A 494 3.14 14.60 -20.54
C ILE A 494 4.33 15.49 -20.88
N MET A 495 5.55 15.09 -20.51
CA MET A 495 6.76 15.83 -20.87
C MET A 495 7.00 15.82 -22.38
N ALA A 496 6.88 14.67 -23.03
CA ALA A 496 6.99 14.57 -24.48
C ALA A 496 5.92 15.41 -25.19
N PHE A 497 4.68 15.36 -24.70
CA PHE A 497 3.58 16.16 -25.24
C PHE A 497 3.82 17.66 -25.07
N GLN A 498 4.28 18.11 -23.90
CA GLN A 498 4.60 19.51 -23.65
C GLN A 498 5.76 20.01 -24.54
N LEU A 499 6.81 19.21 -24.70
CA LEU A 499 7.94 19.53 -25.57
C LEU A 499 7.49 19.63 -27.04
N LEU A 500 6.58 18.76 -27.48
CA LEU A 500 5.99 18.82 -28.82
C LEU A 500 5.23 20.12 -29.04
N ILE A 501 4.38 20.54 -28.08
CA ILE A 501 3.66 21.82 -28.19
C ILE A 501 4.63 23.00 -28.24
N CYS A 502 5.64 23.01 -27.38
CA CYS A 502 6.67 24.06 -27.38
C CYS A 502 7.43 24.11 -28.72
N ALA A 503 7.77 22.95 -29.29
CA ALA A 503 8.41 22.86 -30.60
C ALA A 503 7.51 23.42 -31.71
N ILE A 504 6.22 23.06 -31.71
CA ILE A 504 5.22 23.58 -32.65
C ILE A 504 5.09 25.10 -32.50
N TYR A 505 5.01 25.61 -31.26
CA TYR A 505 4.93 27.04 -30.98
C TYR A 505 6.17 27.80 -31.50
N ILE A 506 7.38 27.32 -31.20
CA ILE A 506 8.63 27.95 -31.65
C ILE A 506 8.71 27.92 -33.17
N PHE A 507 8.40 26.79 -33.79
CA PHE A 507 8.41 26.64 -35.24
C PHE A 507 7.43 27.60 -35.91
N GLU A 508 6.19 27.67 -35.44
CA GLU A 508 5.17 28.57 -35.98
C GLU A 508 5.48 30.04 -35.71
N ALA A 509 6.01 30.37 -34.53
CA ALA A 509 6.47 31.71 -34.21
C ALA A 509 7.60 32.16 -35.14
N ILE A 510 8.58 31.30 -35.43
CA ILE A 510 9.67 31.63 -36.38
C ILE A 510 9.11 31.77 -37.80
N ARG A 511 8.30 30.80 -38.26
CA ARG A 511 7.71 30.78 -39.61
C ARG A 511 6.88 32.02 -39.92
N THR A 512 6.13 32.49 -38.93
CA THR A 512 5.21 33.65 -39.07
C THR A 512 5.82 34.97 -38.58
N ARG A 513 7.12 35.00 -38.25
CA ARG A 513 7.82 36.17 -37.69
C ARG A 513 7.09 36.75 -36.46
N PHE A 514 6.71 35.88 -35.54
CA PHE A 514 5.92 36.15 -34.33
C PHE A 514 4.56 36.79 -34.62
N TRP A 515 3.97 36.40 -35.76
CA TRP A 515 2.68 36.88 -36.24
C TRP A 515 2.61 38.42 -36.24
N ARG A 516 3.67 39.09 -36.72
CA ARG A 516 3.74 40.57 -36.76
C ARG A 516 2.73 41.18 -37.74
N ASP A 517 2.45 40.48 -38.83
CA ASP A 517 1.66 40.99 -39.96
C ASP A 517 0.25 40.37 -40.03
N LEU A 518 -0.41 40.18 -38.87
CA LEU A 518 -1.76 39.64 -38.84
C LEU A 518 -2.79 40.68 -39.34
N PRO A 519 -3.70 40.29 -40.24
CA PRO A 519 -4.80 41.15 -40.66
C PRO A 519 -5.75 41.39 -39.48
N SER A 520 -6.45 42.52 -39.48
CA SER A 520 -7.45 42.87 -38.45
C SER A 520 -8.71 42.00 -38.49
N LEU A 521 -8.84 41.11 -39.47
CA LEU A 521 -10.00 40.26 -39.69
C LEU A 521 -9.98 39.03 -38.78
N ASP A 522 -10.95 38.94 -37.87
CA ASP A 522 -11.20 37.75 -37.07
C ASP A 522 -12.36 36.94 -37.70
N PHE A 523 -12.08 35.72 -38.13
CA PHE A 523 -13.08 34.84 -38.76
C PHE A 523 -14.04 34.20 -37.75
N GLU A 524 -13.73 34.23 -36.45
CA GLU A 524 -14.65 33.78 -35.39
C GLU A 524 -15.63 34.89 -34.97
N ASP A 525 -15.29 36.15 -35.27
CA ASP A 525 -16.19 37.28 -35.10
C ASP A 525 -17.10 37.43 -36.32
N LEU A 526 -18.37 37.09 -36.14
CA LEU A 526 -19.40 37.20 -37.19
C LEU A 526 -19.47 38.64 -37.75
N GLY A 527 -19.20 39.65 -36.93
CA GLY A 527 -19.19 41.04 -37.37
C GLY A 527 -18.06 41.31 -38.37
N SER A 528 -16.84 40.89 -38.02
CA SER A 528 -15.68 40.99 -38.90
C SER A 528 -15.88 40.19 -40.21
N LEU A 529 -16.44 38.99 -40.14
CA LEU A 529 -16.76 38.17 -41.31
C LEU A 529 -17.80 38.84 -42.22
N LEU A 530 -18.88 39.37 -41.64
CA LEU A 530 -19.95 40.04 -42.39
C LEU A 530 -19.42 41.30 -43.09
N ILE A 531 -18.61 42.11 -42.41
CA ILE A 531 -17.98 43.30 -42.98
C ILE A 531 -17.05 42.91 -44.14
N GLY A 532 -16.23 41.87 -43.97
CA GLY A 532 -15.34 41.37 -45.01
C GLY A 532 -16.09 40.84 -46.23
N ALA A 533 -17.21 40.13 -46.02
CA ALA A 533 -18.06 39.59 -47.08
C ALA A 533 -18.85 40.67 -47.84
N LEU A 534 -19.48 41.62 -47.11
CA LEU A 534 -20.20 42.76 -47.71
C LEU A 534 -19.27 43.57 -48.60
N ARG A 535 -18.04 43.80 -48.13
CA ARG A 535 -17.04 44.53 -48.91
C ARG A 535 -16.58 43.79 -50.15
N GLY A 536 -16.36 42.49 -50.03
CA GLY A 536 -16.10 41.64 -51.19
C GLY A 536 -17.20 41.72 -52.24
N GLY A 537 -18.47 41.69 -51.79
CA GLY A 537 -19.63 41.85 -52.67
C GLY A 537 -19.69 43.20 -53.38
N MET A 538 -19.36 44.31 -52.69
CA MET A 538 -19.30 45.63 -53.32
C MET A 538 -18.22 45.71 -54.40
N LEU A 539 -17.02 45.16 -54.15
CA LEU A 539 -15.93 45.16 -55.14
C LEU A 539 -16.27 44.32 -56.38
N VAL A 540 -16.96 43.19 -56.20
CA VAL A 540 -17.43 42.37 -57.33
C VAL A 540 -18.53 43.11 -58.12
N SER A 541 -19.44 43.81 -57.42
CA SER A 541 -20.50 44.60 -58.07
C SER A 541 -19.96 45.79 -58.86
N GLU A 542 -18.97 46.51 -58.32
CA GLU A 542 -18.33 47.64 -59.00
C GLU A 542 -17.58 47.18 -60.26
N GLY A 543 -16.85 46.05 -60.19
CA GLY A 543 -16.19 45.46 -61.37
C GLY A 543 -17.17 44.90 -62.41
N SER A 544 -18.35 44.41 -62.01
CA SER A 544 -19.36 43.92 -62.96
C SER A 544 -20.06 45.02 -63.75
N ASN A 545 -20.13 46.25 -63.21
CA ASN A 545 -20.72 47.39 -63.93
C ASN A 545 -19.83 47.91 -65.06
N GLU A 546 -18.53 47.57 -65.08
CA GLU A 546 -17.62 47.86 -66.19
C GLU A 546 -17.64 46.77 -67.29
N ILE A 547 -18.19 45.59 -67.01
CA ILE A 547 -18.24 44.43 -67.93
C ILE A 547 -19.70 44.09 -68.25
N ASN A 548 -20.50 45.09 -68.61
CA ASN A 548 -21.84 44.89 -69.16
C ASN A 548 -21.82 45.05 -70.68
N ASP A 549 -21.24 44.06 -71.35
CA ASP A 549 -21.77 43.54 -72.61
C ASP A 549 -21.27 42.09 -72.77
N THR A 550 -22.21 41.14 -72.79
CA THR A 550 -22.06 39.70 -73.09
C THR A 550 -21.50 38.76 -72.01
N VAL A 551 -22.30 38.36 -71.00
CA VAL A 551 -22.17 37.01 -70.41
C VAL A 551 -23.53 36.42 -70.01
N GLU A 552 -23.76 35.21 -70.49
CA GLU A 552 -24.92 34.32 -70.28
C GLU A 552 -24.95 33.75 -68.84
N GLU A 553 -26.14 33.62 -68.26
CA GLU A 553 -26.37 33.06 -66.91
C GLU A 553 -25.94 31.58 -66.80
N THR A 554 -24.66 31.33 -66.52
CA THR A 554 -24.24 30.04 -65.95
C THR A 554 -24.22 30.14 -64.43
N ASN A 555 -25.09 29.40 -63.77
CA ASN A 555 -25.14 29.23 -62.31
C ASN A 555 -23.80 28.64 -61.79
N PRO A 556 -22.85 29.43 -61.24
CA PRO A 556 -21.50 28.93 -60.94
C PRO A 556 -21.35 28.39 -59.52
N PHE A 557 -22.36 28.51 -58.67
CA PHE A 557 -22.22 28.22 -57.23
C PHE A 557 -22.51 26.75 -56.88
N SER A 558 -21.72 25.83 -57.44
CA SER A 558 -21.52 24.54 -56.78
C SER A 558 -20.79 24.78 -55.47
N LYS A 559 -21.50 24.54 -54.35
CA LYS A 559 -21.13 24.84 -52.95
C LYS A 559 -19.73 24.34 -52.52
N ASN A 560 -19.10 23.47 -53.31
CA ASN A 560 -17.86 22.78 -52.95
C ASN A 560 -16.57 23.34 -53.60
N ASN A 561 -16.65 24.23 -54.60
CA ASN A 561 -15.46 24.64 -55.37
C ASN A 561 -15.10 26.14 -55.33
N VAL A 562 -15.84 26.97 -54.59
CA VAL A 562 -15.53 28.40 -54.48
C VAL A 562 -14.24 28.60 -53.67
N ARG A 563 -13.22 29.18 -54.31
CA ARG A 563 -12.01 29.67 -53.66
C ARG A 563 -12.16 31.15 -53.36
N LEU A 564 -11.77 31.54 -52.15
CA LEU A 564 -11.79 32.92 -51.69
C LEU A 564 -10.36 33.38 -51.47
N ARG A 565 -10.08 34.66 -51.72
CA ARG A 565 -8.81 35.31 -51.41
C ARG A 565 -9.07 36.58 -50.61
N LEU A 566 -8.22 36.84 -49.62
CA LEU A 566 -8.18 38.13 -48.96
C LEU A 566 -7.45 39.12 -49.87
N GLN A 567 -8.12 40.21 -50.22
CA GLN A 567 -7.51 41.32 -50.93
C GLN A 567 -7.34 42.50 -49.97
N ASP A 568 -6.10 42.93 -49.77
CA ASP A 568 -5.79 44.16 -49.04
C ASP A 568 -6.18 45.35 -49.94
N GLY A 569 -7.36 45.92 -49.67
CA GLY A 569 -7.76 47.20 -50.27
C GLY A 569 -7.01 48.37 -49.61
N THR A 570 -7.00 49.54 -50.24
CA THR A 570 -6.41 50.82 -49.76
C THR A 570 -7.02 51.39 -48.48
N SER A 571 -7.70 50.57 -47.69
CA SER A 571 -8.57 50.98 -46.59
C SER A 571 -8.43 50.03 -45.40
N GLN A 572 -9.00 50.43 -44.27
CA GLN A 572 -8.72 49.84 -42.95
C GLN A 572 -9.14 48.37 -42.73
N TYR A 573 -9.82 47.71 -43.69
CA TYR A 573 -10.32 46.33 -43.56
C TYR A 573 -10.16 45.53 -44.87
N PRO A 574 -9.63 44.30 -44.82
CA PRO A 574 -9.47 43.45 -46.00
C PRO A 574 -10.83 42.94 -46.52
N ALA A 575 -10.94 42.74 -47.83
CA ALA A 575 -12.15 42.24 -48.49
C ALA A 575 -12.02 40.75 -48.83
N LEU A 576 -13.12 40.00 -48.71
CA LEU A 576 -13.22 38.59 -49.10
C LEU A 576 -13.74 38.50 -50.54
N VAL A 577 -12.85 38.29 -51.51
CA VAL A 577 -13.20 38.27 -52.93
C VAL A 577 -13.10 36.82 -53.45
N PRO A 578 -14.08 36.32 -54.23
CA PRO A 578 -13.91 35.06 -54.94
C PRO A 578 -12.70 35.14 -55.88
N GLU A 579 -11.90 34.08 -55.89
CA GLU A 579 -10.82 33.92 -56.86
C GLU A 579 -11.46 33.69 -58.24
N GLY A 580 -11.71 34.79 -58.96
CA GLY A 580 -12.13 34.74 -60.36
C GLY A 580 -10.98 34.27 -61.23
N ASP A 581 -11.26 33.37 -62.17
CA ASP A 581 -10.36 33.11 -63.29
C ASP A 581 -10.03 34.46 -63.95
N ASP A 582 -8.76 34.65 -64.35
CA ASP A 582 -8.21 35.80 -65.07
C ASP A 582 -8.92 36.01 -66.44
N ILE A 583 -10.22 36.32 -66.44
CA ILE A 583 -11.01 36.71 -67.60
C ILE A 583 -10.98 38.23 -67.63
N GLY A 584 -9.83 38.83 -68.02
CA GLY A 584 -9.76 40.29 -68.12
C GLY A 584 -8.39 40.95 -68.28
N LYS A 585 -7.31 40.22 -68.56
CA LYS A 585 -5.99 40.82 -68.85
C LYS A 585 -5.49 40.65 -70.29
N LYS A 586 -6.39 40.39 -71.23
CA LYS A 586 -6.10 40.44 -72.68
C LYS A 586 -7.06 41.42 -73.34
N HIS A 587 -6.75 42.71 -73.31
CA HIS A 587 -7.08 43.68 -74.37
C HIS A 587 -6.61 45.08 -73.93
N GLU A 588 -5.31 45.31 -74.00
CA GLU A 588 -4.74 46.66 -74.06
C GLU A 588 -3.35 46.50 -74.69
N ASN A 589 -3.32 46.52 -76.03
CA ASN A 589 -2.18 46.85 -76.88
C ASN A 589 -2.54 46.52 -78.34
N GLU A 590 -3.48 47.27 -78.93
CA GLU A 590 -3.53 47.42 -80.40
C GLU A 590 -4.48 48.58 -80.79
N SER A 591 -3.94 49.80 -80.85
CA SER A 591 -4.35 50.87 -81.77
C SER A 591 -3.60 52.16 -81.42
N ASP A 592 -2.60 52.51 -82.24
CA ASP A 592 -2.33 53.88 -82.72
C ASP A 592 -1.03 53.87 -83.57
N GLU A 593 -1.18 53.49 -84.85
CA GLU A 593 -0.33 53.91 -85.98
C GLU A 593 -1.22 53.95 -87.24
N GLU A 594 -1.84 55.11 -87.49
CA GLU A 594 -1.78 55.86 -88.77
C GLU A 594 -2.34 57.28 -88.61
#